data_AF-E2CCF3-F1
#
_entry.id   AF-E2CCF3-F1
#
_cell.length_a   1.000
_cell.length_b   1.000
_cell.length_c   1.000
_cell.angle_alpha   90.00
_cell.angle_beta   90.00
_cell.angle_gamma   90.00
#
_symmetry.space_group_name_H-M   'P 1'
#
loop_
_entity.id
_entity.type
_entity.pdbx_description
1 polymer ?
#
loop_
_entity_poly.entity_id
_entity_poly.type
_entity_poly.pdbx_seq_one_letter_code
_entity_poly.pdbx_strand_id
1 'polypeptide(L)'
;MRRKKDRVTDDADRIVKDIKRQTRRRFSAEEKIRIVVSGLRGEDSIAELCRQEGIAQSQYYSWSKDFMEAGKKRLAGDAAREASSDEVKSLRKETRDLKEVVAEQALELRLLKKSMIGDGVDDE
;
A
#
# COMPACT_ATOMS: atom_id res chain seq x y z
N MET A 1 4.94 50.39 -21.00
CA MET A 1 3.94 50.87 -20.02
C MET A 1 2.61 50.17 -20.30
N ARG A 2 2.16 49.21 -19.47
CA ARG A 2 0.82 48.60 -19.60
C ARG A 2 -0.26 49.67 -19.37
N ARG A 3 -1.26 49.78 -20.28
CA ARG A 3 -2.32 50.80 -20.17
C ARG A 3 -3.18 50.51 -18.94
N LYS A 4 -3.73 51.56 -18.33
CA LYS A 4 -4.56 51.50 -17.11
C LYS A 4 -5.78 50.55 -17.27
N LYS A 5 -6.31 50.45 -18.49
CA LYS A 5 -7.42 49.55 -18.85
C LYS A 5 -7.03 48.06 -18.78
N ASP A 6 -5.81 47.71 -19.17
CA ASP A 6 -5.30 46.33 -19.15
C ASP A 6 -5.05 45.81 -17.72
N ARG A 7 -4.76 46.72 -16.76
CA ARG A 7 -4.61 46.37 -15.35
C ARG A 7 -5.94 46.03 -14.69
N VAL A 8 -6.99 46.79 -15.00
CA VAL A 8 -8.34 46.55 -14.47
C VAL A 8 -8.90 45.21 -14.95
N THR A 9 -8.62 44.81 -16.19
CA THR A 9 -9.02 43.48 -16.71
C THR A 9 -8.26 42.33 -16.04
N ASP A 10 -6.97 42.49 -15.75
CA ASP A 10 -6.16 41.49 -15.06
C ASP A 10 -6.62 41.30 -13.59
N ASP A 11 -6.97 42.41 -12.91
CA ASP A 11 -7.53 42.38 -11.56
C ASP A 11 -8.91 41.69 -11.52
N ALA A 12 -9.77 41.96 -12.51
CA ALA A 12 -11.08 41.31 -12.62
C ALA A 12 -10.95 39.79 -12.87
N ASP A 13 -10.04 39.38 -13.76
CA ASP A 13 -9.76 37.97 -14.03
C ASP A 13 -9.21 37.23 -12.80
N ARG A 14 -8.37 37.90 -11.99
CA ARG A 14 -7.87 37.36 -10.73
C ARG A 14 -9.03 37.15 -9.73
N ILE A 15 -9.90 38.14 -9.57
CA ILE A 15 -11.06 38.05 -8.68
C ILE A 15 -11.99 36.90 -9.11
N VAL A 16 -12.29 36.77 -10.41
CA VAL A 16 -13.14 35.67 -10.92
C VAL A 16 -12.50 34.31 -10.67
N LYS A 17 -11.18 34.17 -10.84
CA LYS A 17 -10.46 32.94 -10.53
C LYS A 17 -10.52 32.60 -9.04
N ASP A 18 -10.36 33.60 -8.17
CA ASP A 18 -10.44 33.41 -6.72
C ASP A 18 -11.84 33.04 -6.26
N ILE A 19 -12.89 33.69 -6.78
CA ILE A 19 -14.29 33.31 -6.52
C ILE A 19 -14.51 31.86 -6.95
N LYS A 20 -14.15 31.48 -8.18
CA LYS A 20 -14.30 30.10 -8.69
C LYS A 20 -13.54 29.08 -7.84
N ARG A 21 -12.40 29.46 -7.26
CA ARG A 21 -11.61 28.59 -6.39
C ARG A 21 -12.24 28.43 -5.01
N GLN A 22 -12.77 29.51 -4.45
CA GLN A 22 -13.44 29.51 -3.14
C GLN A 22 -14.79 28.79 -3.18
N THR A 23 -15.55 28.93 -4.27
CA THR A 23 -16.87 28.31 -4.44
C THR A 23 -16.82 26.90 -5.04
N ARG A 24 -15.63 26.38 -5.34
CA ARG A 24 -15.49 25.03 -5.90
C ARG A 24 -16.01 23.99 -4.90
N ARG A 25 -17.00 23.20 -5.32
CA ARG A 25 -17.51 22.06 -4.55
C ARG A 25 -16.37 21.12 -4.17
N ARG A 26 -16.32 20.74 -2.89
CA ARG A 26 -15.38 19.74 -2.38
C ARG A 26 -16.13 18.43 -2.20
N PHE A 27 -15.59 17.36 -2.74
CA PHE A 27 -16.11 16.01 -2.57
C PHE A 27 -15.29 15.30 -1.49
N SER A 28 -15.99 14.74 -0.51
CA SER A 28 -15.44 13.80 0.48
C SER A 28 -14.93 12.52 -0.21
N ALA A 29 -14.16 11.72 0.52
CA ALA A 29 -13.69 10.44 -0.01
C ALA A 29 -14.87 9.48 -0.25
N GLU A 30 -15.84 9.49 0.66
CA GLU A 30 -17.04 8.68 0.64
C GLU A 30 -17.94 9.03 -0.57
N GLU A 31 -18.11 10.33 -0.86
CA GLU A 31 -18.82 10.77 -2.07
C GLU A 31 -18.13 10.28 -3.34
N LYS A 32 -16.81 10.45 -3.45
CA LYS A 32 -16.06 9.98 -4.62
C LYS A 32 -16.21 8.48 -4.83
N ILE A 33 -16.11 7.70 -3.75
CA ILE A 33 -16.27 6.25 -3.78
C ILE A 33 -17.68 5.89 -4.25
N ARG A 34 -18.72 6.52 -3.69
CA ARG A 34 -20.12 6.29 -4.10
C ARG A 34 -20.29 6.50 -5.60
N ILE A 35 -19.81 7.61 -6.13
CA ILE A 35 -19.94 7.97 -7.54
C ILE A 35 -19.18 6.96 -8.42
N VAL A 36 -17.94 6.60 -8.06
CA VAL A 36 -17.15 5.60 -8.80
C VAL A 36 -17.87 4.25 -8.83
N VAL A 37 -18.38 3.79 -7.69
CA VAL A 37 -19.11 2.51 -7.60
C VAL A 37 -20.38 2.53 -8.43
N SER A 38 -21.17 3.61 -8.39
CA SER A 38 -22.36 3.75 -9.24
C SER A 38 -22.01 3.67 -10.73
N GLY A 39 -20.93 4.33 -11.16
CA GLY A 39 -20.47 4.26 -12.55
C GLY A 39 -19.99 2.86 -12.96
N LEU A 40 -19.38 2.12 -12.03
CA LEU A 40 -18.97 0.72 -12.26
C LEU A 40 -20.15 -0.26 -12.31
N ARG A 41 -21.26 0.05 -11.63
CA ARG A 41 -22.50 -0.76 -11.72
C ARG A 41 -23.15 -0.69 -13.11
N GLY A 42 -22.95 0.42 -13.82
CA GLY A 42 -23.41 0.58 -15.20
C GLY A 42 -24.93 0.74 -15.34
N GLU A 43 -25.63 1.17 -14.28
CA GLU A 43 -27.07 1.44 -14.29
C GLU A 43 -27.40 2.65 -15.19
N ASP A 44 -26.60 3.71 -15.08
CA ASP A 44 -26.66 4.90 -15.93
C ASP A 44 -25.41 5.01 -16.81
N SER A 45 -25.52 5.72 -17.93
CA SER A 45 -24.33 6.11 -18.68
C SER A 45 -23.42 7.01 -17.84
N ILE A 46 -22.10 6.90 -17.98
CA ILE A 46 -21.15 7.77 -17.26
C ILE A 46 -21.42 9.25 -17.49
N ALA A 47 -21.89 9.61 -18.69
CA ALA A 47 -22.27 10.97 -19.02
C ALA A 47 -23.45 11.47 -18.20
N GLU A 48 -24.44 10.63 -17.94
CA GLU A 48 -25.63 10.94 -17.14
C GLU A 48 -25.30 11.04 -15.66
N LEU A 49 -24.57 10.08 -15.13
CA LEU A 49 -24.06 10.10 -13.75
C LEU A 49 -23.25 11.38 -13.48
N CYS A 50 -22.36 11.76 -14.41
CA CYS A 50 -21.56 12.99 -14.26
C CYS A 50 -22.41 14.27 -14.25
N ARG A 51 -23.51 14.31 -15.03
CA ARG A 51 -24.44 15.45 -15.02
C ARG A 51 -25.20 15.54 -13.70
N GLN A 52 -25.70 14.41 -13.18
CA GLN A 52 -26.41 14.35 -11.90
C GLN A 52 -25.51 14.79 -10.73
N GLU A 53 -24.26 14.33 -10.72
CA GLU A 53 -23.31 14.60 -9.64
C GLU A 53 -22.60 15.95 -9.78
N GLY A 54 -22.76 16.64 -10.92
CA GLY A 54 -22.14 17.93 -11.20
C GLY A 54 -20.62 17.86 -11.38
N ILE A 55 -20.12 16.77 -11.98
CA ILE A 55 -18.69 16.55 -12.24
C ILE A 55 -18.39 16.42 -13.73
N ALA A 56 -17.14 16.66 -14.11
CA ALA A 56 -16.67 16.36 -15.45
C ALA A 56 -16.38 14.86 -15.60
N GLN A 57 -16.60 14.28 -16.77
CA GLN A 57 -16.27 12.87 -17.03
C GLN A 57 -14.78 12.57 -16.82
N SER A 58 -13.89 13.51 -17.12
CA SER A 58 -12.45 13.37 -16.84
C SER A 58 -12.15 13.21 -15.35
N GLN A 59 -12.93 13.87 -14.49
CA GLN A 59 -12.82 13.75 -13.04
C GLN A 59 -13.30 12.37 -12.56
N TYR A 60 -14.41 11.87 -13.12
CA TYR A 60 -14.87 10.49 -12.88
C TYR A 60 -13.78 9.47 -13.24
N TYR A 61 -13.22 9.53 -14.45
CA TYR A 61 -12.22 8.56 -14.89
C TYR A 61 -10.92 8.64 -14.08
N SER A 62 -10.51 9.84 -13.66
CA SER A 62 -9.38 10.00 -12.72
C SER A 62 -9.65 9.26 -11.42
N TRP A 63 -10.81 9.49 -10.79
CA TRP A 63 -11.16 8.84 -9.53
C TRP A 63 -11.35 7.33 -9.68
N SER A 64 -11.96 6.88 -10.78
CA SER A 64 -12.14 5.46 -11.07
C SER A 64 -10.81 4.74 -11.24
N LYS A 65 -9.84 5.38 -11.91
CA LYS A 65 -8.48 4.84 -12.04
C LYS A 65 -7.79 4.74 -10.69
N ASP A 66 -7.78 5.82 -9.92
CA ASP A 66 -7.12 5.85 -8.60
C ASP A 66 -7.72 4.81 -7.66
N PHE A 67 -9.05 4.65 -7.67
CA PHE A 67 -9.77 3.66 -6.87
C PHE A 67 -9.37 2.22 -7.24
N MET A 68 -9.35 1.90 -8.54
CA MET A 68 -8.97 0.57 -9.01
C MET A 68 -7.49 0.25 -8.77
N GLU A 69 -6.60 1.23 -8.95
CA GLU A 69 -5.18 1.08 -8.69
C GLU A 69 -4.89 0.84 -7.20
N ALA A 70 -5.54 1.59 -6.32
CA ALA A 70 -5.46 1.38 -4.88
C ALA A 70 -5.99 0.00 -4.47
N GLY A 71 -7.13 -0.42 -5.02
CA GLY A 71 -7.70 -1.76 -4.80
C GLY A 71 -6.75 -2.87 -5.25
N LYS A 72 -6.21 -2.76 -6.47
CA LYS A 72 -5.24 -3.73 -7.02
C LYS A 72 -3.99 -3.83 -6.15
N LYS A 73 -3.42 -2.68 -5.74
CA LYS A 73 -2.22 -2.65 -4.90
C LYS A 73 -2.45 -3.32 -3.54
N ARG A 74 -3.62 -3.11 -2.92
CA ARG A 74 -3.96 -3.77 -1.65
C ARG A 74 -4.05 -5.27 -1.82
N LEU A 75 -4.80 -5.74 -2.81
CA LEU A 75 -4.99 -7.18 -3.07
C LEU A 75 -3.67 -7.88 -3.39
N ALA A 76 -2.81 -7.26 -4.20
CA ALA A 76 -1.48 -7.80 -4.49
C ALA A 76 -0.59 -7.87 -3.24
N GLY A 77 -0.68 -6.89 -2.34
CA GLY A 77 0.04 -6.89 -1.07
C GLY A 77 -0.43 -7.98 -0.11
N ASP A 78 -1.73 -8.25 -0.07
CA ASP A 78 -2.28 -9.33 0.76
C ASP A 78 -1.85 -10.71 0.24
N ALA A 79 -1.83 -10.92 -1.09
CA ALA A 79 -1.29 -12.13 -1.70
C ALA A 79 0.21 -12.35 -1.38
N ALA A 80 1.02 -11.29 -1.41
CA ALA A 80 2.44 -11.37 -1.06
C ALA A 80 2.66 -11.70 0.42
N ARG A 81 1.83 -11.17 1.32
CA ARG A 81 1.88 -11.49 2.76
C ARG A 81 1.48 -12.93 3.05
N GLU A 82 0.44 -13.41 2.38
CA GLU A 82 -0.03 -14.79 2.51
C GLU A 82 1.05 -15.77 2.03
N ALA A 83 1.64 -15.53 0.86
CA ALA A 83 2.75 -16.34 0.34
C ALA A 83 3.96 -16.38 1.28
N SER A 84 4.35 -15.23 1.86
CA SER A 84 5.50 -15.15 2.78
C SER A 84 5.23 -15.81 4.13
N SER A 85 3.98 -15.81 4.62
CA SER A 85 3.63 -16.40 5.92
C SER A 85 4.01 -17.88 6.01
N ASP A 86 3.75 -18.65 4.96
CA ASP A 86 3.98 -20.09 5.00
C ASP A 86 5.45 -20.47 4.82
N GLU A 87 6.19 -19.73 3.98
CA GLU A 87 7.65 -19.83 3.89
C GLU A 87 8.32 -19.44 5.22
N VAL A 88 7.85 -18.38 5.89
CA VAL A 88 8.40 -18.00 7.20
C VAL A 88 8.12 -19.07 8.26
N LYS A 89 6.97 -19.75 8.21
CA LYS A 89 6.69 -20.87 9.13
C LYS A 89 7.61 -22.06 8.87
N SER A 90 7.84 -22.44 7.61
CA SER A 90 8.72 -23.56 7.27
C SER A 90 10.16 -23.28 7.68
N LEU A 91 10.68 -22.10 7.35
CA LEU A 91 12.02 -21.66 7.74
C LEU A 91 12.20 -21.62 9.26
N ARG A 92 11.18 -21.20 10.01
CA ARG A 92 11.22 -21.21 11.48
C ARG A 92 11.25 -22.62 12.06
N LYS A 93 10.56 -23.58 11.42
CA LYS A 93 10.62 -24.99 11.81
C LYS A 93 12.01 -25.55 11.53
N GLU A 94 12.52 -25.38 10.31
CA GLU A 94 13.85 -25.85 9.92
C GLU A 94 14.95 -25.26 10.82
N THR A 95 14.86 -23.96 11.14
CA THR A 95 15.79 -23.31 12.08
C THR A 95 15.75 -23.95 13.47
N ARG A 96 14.58 -24.41 13.92
CA ARG A 96 14.45 -25.10 15.22
C ARG A 96 15.09 -26.48 15.16
N ASP A 97 14.77 -27.25 14.13
CA ASP A 97 15.27 -28.62 13.94
C ASP A 97 16.80 -28.60 13.81
N LEU A 98 17.36 -27.65 13.04
CA LEU A 98 18.82 -27.47 12.92
C LEU A 98 19.48 -27.08 14.25
N LYS A 99 18.83 -26.23 15.07
CA LYS A 99 19.35 -25.86 16.38
C LYS A 99 19.41 -27.04 17.34
N GLU A 100 18.44 -27.94 17.27
CA GLU A 100 18.40 -29.17 18.06
C GLU A 100 19.56 -30.09 17.70
N VAL A 101 19.75 -30.37 16.41
CA VAL A 101 20.88 -31.19 15.92
C VAL A 101 22.23 -30.59 16.32
N VAL A 102 22.39 -29.27 16.18
CA VAL A 102 23.64 -28.60 16.60
C VAL A 102 23.86 -28.72 18.11
N ALA A 103 22.81 -28.65 18.92
CA ALA A 103 22.92 -28.80 20.37
C ALA A 103 23.31 -30.23 20.76
N GLU A 104 22.71 -31.25 20.12
CA GLU A 104 23.06 -32.66 20.31
C GLU A 104 24.53 -32.92 19.96
N GLN A 105 24.98 -32.48 18.78
CA GLN A 105 26.37 -32.60 18.35
C GLN A 105 27.33 -31.88 19.30
N ALA A 106 26.97 -30.71 19.82
CA ALA A 106 27.79 -29.99 20.78
C ALA A 106 27.93 -30.76 22.11
N LEU A 107 26.88 -31.47 22.55
CA LEU A 107 26.94 -32.34 23.72
C LEU A 107 27.81 -33.57 23.47
N GLU A 108 27.67 -34.24 22.32
CA GLU A 108 28.52 -35.37 21.94
C GLU A 108 30.00 -34.99 21.88
N LEU A 109 30.34 -33.88 21.22
CA LEU A 109 31.72 -33.38 21.16
C LEU A 109 32.28 -33.09 22.56
N ARG A 110 31.46 -32.56 23.47
CA ARG A 110 31.87 -32.30 24.85
C ARG A 110 32.13 -33.61 25.61
N LEU A 111 31.27 -34.62 25.43
CA LEU A 111 31.44 -35.94 26.05
C LEU A 111 32.70 -36.63 25.52
N LEU A 112 32.89 -36.66 24.19
CA LEU A 112 34.06 -37.25 23.55
C LEU A 112 35.35 -36.56 23.99
N LYS A 113 35.36 -35.22 24.04
CA LYS A 113 36.51 -34.46 24.54
C LYS A 113 36.80 -34.78 26.01
N LYS A 114 35.76 -34.96 26.84
CA LYS A 114 35.94 -35.34 28.24
C LYS A 114 36.47 -36.77 28.39
N SER A 115 36.00 -37.74 27.60
CA SER A 115 36.50 -39.11 27.64
C SER A 115 37.93 -39.21 27.13
N MET A 116 38.27 -38.53 26.03
CA MET A 116 39.64 -38.51 25.48
C MET A 116 40.67 -37.88 26.42
N ILE A 117 40.25 -36.96 27.29
CA ILE A 117 41.14 -36.31 28.27
C ILE A 117 41.14 -37.07 29.61
N GLY A 118 40.06 -37.78 29.93
CA GLY A 118 39.93 -38.55 31.17
C GLY A 118 40.65 -39.90 31.18
N ASP A 119 40.98 -40.46 30.01
CA ASP A 119 41.63 -41.78 29.87
C ASP A 119 43.18 -41.70 29.86
N GLY A 120 43.75 -40.54 30.19
CA GLY A 120 45.19 -40.28 30.13
C GLY A 120 45.80 -39.69 31.40
N VAL A 121 45.10 -39.76 32.54
CA VAL A 121 45.64 -39.33 33.85
C VAL A 121 45.24 -40.33 34.92
N ASP A 122 45.66 -41.57 34.74
CA ASP A 122 45.86 -42.54 35.81
C ASP A 122 46.93 -43.52 35.29
N ASP A 123 48.20 -43.10 35.38
CA ASP A 123 49.35 -43.96 35.72
C ASP A 123 50.64 -43.09 35.74
N GLU A 124 51.21 -42.99 36.95
CA GLU A 124 52.49 -42.39 37.42
C GLU A 124 52.67 -40.85 37.45
#